data_AF-A0A9E3KHY9-F1
#
_entry.id   AF-A0A9E3KHY9-F1
#
_cell.length_a   1.000
_cell.length_b   1.000
_cell.length_c   1.000
_cell.angle_alpha   90.00
_cell.angle_beta   90.00
_cell.angle_gamma   90.00
#
_symmetry.space_group_name_H-M   'P 1'
#
loop_
_entity.id
_entity.type
_entity.pdbx_description
1 polymer ?
#
loop_
_entity_poly.entity_id
_entity_poly.type
_entity_poly.pdbx_seq_one_letter_code
_entity_poly.pdbx_strand_id
1 'polypeptide(L)'
;MKSIHILTLTLLSLTLVAQPPRPPAISSPEVNADKSITFKYYNRTAQRVYVSGEFLKSPVAMKRDTSGVWSVTVSPVTPDIYPYSFWVDSVQMADPNNSYIFANERFKRSIVDVPGDKPLIHSLQNVPHGKVSYCYYDSKTLGTTRQLLVYTPPGFDANGKKKYPVAILRYYFIIV
;
A
#
# COMPACT_ATOMS: atom_id res chain seq x y z
N MET A 1 -14.02 -78.01 -22.49
CA MET A 1 -13.18 -76.90 -22.00
C MET A 1 -13.30 -75.74 -22.98
N LYS A 2 -14.04 -74.68 -22.64
CA LYS A 2 -14.15 -73.45 -23.44
C LYS A 2 -13.73 -72.29 -22.53
N SER A 3 -12.63 -71.63 -22.87
CA SER A 3 -12.09 -70.47 -22.16
C SER A 3 -12.86 -69.22 -22.60
N ILE A 4 -13.41 -68.46 -21.65
CA ILE A 4 -14.08 -67.18 -21.88
C ILE A 4 -13.10 -66.08 -21.45
N HIS A 5 -12.66 -65.25 -22.40
CA HIS A 5 -11.84 -64.08 -22.12
C HIS A 5 -12.75 -62.88 -21.86
N ILE A 6 -12.74 -62.37 -20.62
CA ILE A 6 -13.42 -61.13 -20.25
C ILE A 6 -12.43 -59.97 -20.47
N LEU A 7 -12.74 -59.09 -21.43
CA LEU A 7 -11.99 -57.89 -21.71
C LEU A 7 -12.51 -56.75 -20.81
N THR A 8 -11.75 -56.37 -19.79
CA THR A 8 -12.10 -55.29 -18.87
C THR A 8 -11.65 -53.95 -19.44
N LEU A 9 -12.61 -53.11 -19.87
CA LEU A 9 -12.35 -51.74 -20.33
C LEU A 9 -12.23 -50.81 -19.12
N THR A 10 -11.04 -50.32 -18.82
CA THR A 10 -10.80 -49.36 -17.73
C THR A 10 -11.07 -47.94 -18.25
N LEU A 11 -12.14 -47.30 -17.78
CA LEU A 11 -12.38 -45.87 -18.03
C LEU A 11 -11.45 -45.04 -17.14
N LEU A 12 -10.49 -44.34 -17.75
CA LEU A 12 -9.62 -43.39 -17.07
C LEU A 12 -10.33 -42.03 -16.98
N SER A 13 -10.89 -41.71 -15.80
CA SER A 13 -11.54 -40.42 -15.55
C SER A 13 -10.49 -39.32 -15.46
N LEU A 14 -10.35 -38.47 -16.49
CA LEU A 14 -9.60 -37.22 -16.37
C LEU A 14 -10.39 -36.26 -15.48
N THR A 15 -9.95 -36.06 -14.24
CA THR A 15 -10.40 -34.92 -13.44
C THR A 15 -9.74 -33.65 -13.99
N LEU A 16 -10.50 -32.83 -14.70
CA LEU A 16 -10.08 -31.45 -14.97
C LEU A 16 -9.99 -30.72 -13.63
N VAL A 17 -8.76 -30.52 -13.14
CA VAL A 17 -8.53 -29.56 -12.05
C VAL A 17 -8.67 -28.17 -12.67
N ALA A 18 -9.88 -27.60 -12.56
CA ALA A 18 -10.09 -26.21 -12.93
C ALA A 18 -9.21 -25.33 -12.03
N GLN A 19 -8.35 -24.51 -12.64
CA GLN A 19 -7.59 -23.51 -11.89
C GLN A 19 -8.58 -22.59 -11.17
N PRO A 20 -8.33 -22.22 -9.90
CA PRO A 20 -9.17 -21.25 -9.22
C PRO A 20 -9.22 -19.98 -10.08
N PRO A 21 -10.41 -19.40 -10.30
CA PRO A 21 -10.54 -18.22 -11.14
C PRO A 21 -9.65 -17.09 -10.60
N ARG A 22 -8.91 -16.46 -11.50
CA ARG A 22 -8.00 -15.36 -11.16
C ARG A 22 -8.79 -14.29 -10.40
N PRO A 23 -8.22 -13.71 -9.33
CA PRO A 23 -8.79 -12.52 -8.71
C PRO A 23 -9.09 -11.45 -9.76
N PRO A 24 -10.23 -10.73 -9.65
CA PRO A 24 -10.49 -9.59 -10.51
C PRO A 24 -9.40 -8.54 -10.32
N ALA A 25 -9.01 -7.87 -11.40
CA ALA A 25 -8.16 -6.70 -11.30
C ALA A 25 -8.98 -5.58 -10.62
N ILE A 26 -8.55 -5.16 -9.44
CA ILE A 26 -9.20 -4.11 -8.66
C ILE A 26 -8.22 -2.97 -8.41
N SER A 27 -8.69 -1.74 -8.55
CA SER A 27 -7.97 -0.56 -8.07
C SER A 27 -8.49 -0.22 -6.68
N SER A 28 -7.59 0.08 -5.75
CA SER A 28 -7.92 0.54 -4.41
C SER A 28 -6.71 1.24 -3.80
N PRO A 29 -6.89 2.39 -3.14
CA PRO A 29 -8.11 3.17 -3.02
C PRO A 29 -8.35 4.02 -4.27
N GLU A 30 -9.60 4.38 -4.53
CA GLU A 30 -9.98 5.29 -5.61
C GLU A 30 -10.55 6.58 -5.00
N VAL A 31 -9.87 7.70 -5.21
CA VAL A 31 -10.38 9.03 -4.79
C VAL A 31 -11.28 9.58 -5.89
N ASN A 32 -12.54 9.85 -5.54
CA ASN A 32 -13.54 10.37 -6.47
C ASN A 32 -13.44 11.90 -6.61
N ALA A 33 -14.08 12.45 -7.64
CA ALA A 33 -14.04 13.89 -7.94
C ALA A 33 -14.58 14.79 -6.81
N ASP A 34 -15.51 14.28 -6.01
CA ASP A 34 -16.07 14.97 -4.83
C ASP A 34 -15.25 14.78 -3.55
N LYS A 35 -14.06 14.15 -3.65
CA LYS A 35 -13.16 13.78 -2.55
C LYS A 35 -13.69 12.67 -1.63
N SER A 36 -14.78 12.01 -2.00
CA SER A 36 -15.15 10.71 -1.41
C SER A 36 -14.14 9.65 -1.84
N ILE A 37 -14.00 8.58 -1.06
CA ILE A 37 -13.01 7.54 -1.34
C ILE A 37 -13.70 6.18 -1.42
N THR A 38 -13.47 5.48 -2.53
CA THR A 38 -13.93 4.11 -2.74
C THR A 38 -12.79 3.14 -2.43
N PHE A 39 -13.05 2.22 -1.50
CA PHE A 39 -12.13 1.14 -1.16
C PHE A 39 -12.63 -0.17 -1.72
N LYS A 40 -11.72 -1.00 -2.24
CA LYS A 40 -12.03 -2.32 -2.78
C LYS A 40 -11.05 -3.37 -2.27
N TYR A 41 -11.56 -4.54 -1.91
CA TYR A 41 -10.76 -5.66 -1.42
C TYR A 41 -11.35 -6.99 -1.87
N TYR A 42 -10.55 -7.85 -2.52
CA TYR A 42 -11.03 -9.14 -3.00
C TYR A 42 -10.78 -10.24 -1.96
N ASN A 43 -11.85 -10.86 -1.45
CA ASN A 43 -11.77 -12.04 -0.61
C ASN A 43 -13.13 -12.78 -0.57
N ARG A 44 -13.17 -14.01 -1.10
CA ARG A 44 -14.41 -14.80 -1.20
C ARG A 44 -14.85 -15.44 0.10
N THR A 45 -13.90 -15.74 0.99
CA THR A 45 -14.14 -16.53 2.21
C THR A 45 -14.27 -15.67 3.45
N ALA A 46 -13.84 -14.40 3.38
CA ALA A 46 -13.97 -13.46 4.47
C ALA A 46 -15.43 -13.38 4.95
N GLN A 47 -15.65 -13.25 6.25
CA GLN A 47 -16.99 -13.08 6.81
C GLN A 47 -17.31 -11.60 7.02
N ARG A 48 -16.30 -10.81 7.41
CA ARG A 48 -16.45 -9.38 7.65
C ARG A 48 -15.19 -8.64 7.21
N VAL A 49 -15.39 -7.55 6.48
CA VAL A 49 -14.32 -6.62 6.10
C VAL A 49 -14.73 -5.21 6.50
N TYR A 50 -13.82 -4.48 7.13
CA TYR A 50 -13.97 -3.07 7.46
C TYR A 50 -12.79 -2.28 6.91
N VAL A 51 -13.02 -1.02 6.56
CA VAL A 51 -11.95 -0.03 6.36
C VAL A 51 -11.82 0.83 7.61
N SER A 52 -10.59 1.13 8.02
CA SER A 52 -10.27 2.04 9.12
C SER A 52 -9.16 2.98 8.70
N GLY A 53 -9.25 4.25 9.08
CA GLY A 53 -8.28 5.30 8.77
C GLY A 53 -8.55 6.55 9.60
N GLU A 54 -7.57 7.46 9.68
CA GLU A 54 -7.64 8.64 10.55
C GLU A 54 -8.74 9.63 10.17
N PHE A 55 -9.15 9.63 8.90
CA PHE A 55 -10.28 10.41 8.37
C PHE A 55 -11.67 9.83 8.76
N LEU A 56 -11.72 8.69 9.45
CA LEU A 56 -12.96 8.04 9.88
C LEU A 56 -13.11 8.12 11.40
N LYS A 57 -14.34 8.37 11.86
CA LYS A 57 -14.68 8.33 13.30
C LYS A 57 -14.55 6.92 13.90
N SER A 58 -14.81 5.90 13.09
CA SER A 58 -14.76 4.49 13.46
C SER A 58 -14.59 3.63 12.19
N PRO A 59 -14.17 2.36 12.31
CA PRO A 59 -14.13 1.45 11.16
C PRO A 59 -15.50 1.34 10.48
N VAL A 60 -15.50 1.33 9.14
CA VAL A 60 -16.71 1.27 8.31
C VAL A 60 -16.79 -0.09 7.64
N ALA A 61 -17.93 -0.77 7.78
CA ALA A 61 -18.16 -2.07 7.19
C ALA A 61 -18.24 -1.99 5.65
N MET A 62 -17.60 -2.94 4.98
CA MET A 62 -17.64 -3.09 3.53
C MET A 62 -18.71 -4.12 3.13
N LYS A 63 -19.24 -4.00 1.92
CA LYS A 63 -20.23 -4.94 1.36
C LYS A 63 -19.57 -5.81 0.30
N ARG A 64 -19.74 -7.13 0.42
CA ARG A 64 -19.28 -8.10 -0.58
C ARG A 64 -20.30 -8.26 -1.69
N ASP A 65 -19.85 -8.21 -2.93
CA ASP A 65 -20.65 -8.56 -4.11
C ASP A 65 -20.60 -10.07 -4.45
N THR A 66 -21.26 -10.47 -5.54
CA THR A 66 -21.29 -11.87 -6.00
C THR A 66 -19.94 -12.36 -6.56
N SER A 67 -19.03 -11.46 -6.92
CA SER A 67 -17.70 -11.80 -7.43
C SER A 67 -16.69 -12.04 -6.31
N GLY A 68 -17.01 -11.61 -5.09
CA GLY A 68 -16.14 -11.69 -3.90
C GLY A 68 -15.37 -10.40 -3.62
N VAL A 69 -15.73 -9.29 -4.27
CA VAL A 69 -15.14 -7.97 -4.01
C VAL A 69 -15.95 -7.28 -2.91
N TRP A 70 -15.25 -6.93 -1.84
CA TRP A 70 -15.73 -6.06 -0.78
C TRP A 70 -15.54 -4.61 -1.22
N SER A 71 -16.56 -3.78 -1.08
CA SER A 71 -16.49 -2.36 -1.41
C SER A 71 -17.21 -1.48 -0.40
N VAL A 72 -16.73 -0.25 -0.26
CA VAL A 72 -17.41 0.84 0.41
C VAL A 72 -16.92 2.18 -0.14
N THR A 73 -17.85 3.12 -0.25
CA THR A 73 -17.50 4.53 -0.48
C THR A 73 -17.77 5.31 0.80
N VAL A 74 -16.74 5.98 1.31
CA VAL A 74 -16.84 6.87 2.47
C VAL A 74 -17.09 8.30 1.99
N SER A 75 -17.79 9.09 2.80
CA SER A 75 -18.08 10.50 2.48
C SER A 75 -16.80 11.30 2.19
N PRO A 76 -16.91 12.43 1.49
CA PRO A 76 -15.79 13.33 1.24
C PRO A 76 -14.98 13.66 2.49
N VAL A 77 -13.67 13.66 2.33
CA VAL A 77 -12.72 14.00 3.40
C VAL A 77 -11.95 15.26 3.04
N THR A 78 -11.40 15.93 4.05
CA THR A 78 -10.51 17.07 3.84
C THR A 78 -9.29 16.63 3.02
N PRO A 79 -8.81 17.43 2.06
CA PRO A 79 -7.58 17.12 1.34
C PRO A 79 -6.37 16.98 2.26
N ASP A 80 -5.79 15.79 2.29
CA ASP A 80 -4.53 15.45 2.96
C ASP A 80 -4.09 14.03 2.57
N ILE A 81 -2.96 13.60 3.13
CA ILE A 81 -2.48 12.23 3.07
C ILE A 81 -2.92 11.50 4.34
N TYR A 82 -3.67 10.41 4.19
CA TYR A 82 -4.14 9.62 5.32
C TYR A 82 -3.67 8.17 5.29
N PRO A 83 -3.19 7.63 6.42
CA PRO A 83 -2.98 6.20 6.55
C PRO A 83 -4.31 5.47 6.81
N TYR A 84 -4.47 4.30 6.19
CA TYR A 84 -5.64 3.43 6.34
C TYR A 84 -5.27 1.95 6.29
N SER A 85 -6.20 1.09 6.71
CA SER A 85 -6.04 -0.36 6.70
C SER A 85 -7.38 -1.07 6.60
N PHE A 86 -7.37 -2.30 6.10
CA PHE A 86 -8.50 -3.21 6.21
C PHE A 86 -8.45 -4.00 7.51
N TRP A 87 -9.63 -4.38 8.00
CA TRP A 87 -9.82 -5.37 9.05
C TRP A 87 -10.64 -6.53 8.48
N VAL A 88 -9.99 -7.67 8.27
CA VAL A 88 -10.56 -8.86 7.63
C VAL A 88 -10.64 -9.96 8.67
N ASP A 89 -11.85 -10.36 9.06
CA ASP A 89 -12.08 -11.41 10.07
C ASP A 89 -11.23 -11.26 11.36
N SER A 90 -11.00 -10.01 11.79
CA SER A 90 -10.20 -9.59 12.96
C SER A 90 -8.70 -9.42 12.72
N VAL A 91 -8.21 -9.62 11.50
CA VAL A 91 -6.82 -9.36 11.11
C VAL A 91 -6.72 -7.98 10.47
N GLN A 92 -5.83 -7.14 10.99
CA GLN A 92 -5.49 -5.87 10.35
C GLN A 92 -4.53 -6.09 9.18
N MET A 93 -4.84 -5.51 8.02
CA MET A 93 -4.09 -5.72 6.78
C MET A 93 -3.95 -4.41 5.99
N ALA A 94 -2.79 -4.22 5.37
CA ALA A 94 -2.60 -3.19 4.35
C ALA A 94 -3.47 -3.50 3.13
N ASP A 95 -3.79 -2.50 2.32
CA ASP A 95 -4.46 -2.73 1.04
C ASP A 95 -3.50 -3.41 0.05
N PRO A 96 -3.77 -4.65 -0.37
CA PRO A 96 -2.86 -5.37 -1.27
C PRO A 96 -2.80 -4.79 -2.69
N ASN A 97 -3.70 -3.86 -3.04
CA ASN A 97 -3.73 -3.20 -4.35
C ASN A 97 -3.13 -1.80 -4.32
N ASN A 98 -2.64 -1.36 -3.15
CA ASN A 98 -2.01 -0.06 -2.98
C ASN A 98 -0.53 -0.23 -2.64
N SER A 99 0.34 0.23 -3.55
CA SER A 99 1.80 0.22 -3.33
C SER A 99 2.28 1.28 -2.35
N TYR A 100 1.46 2.29 -2.04
CA TYR A 100 1.81 3.36 -1.12
C TYR A 100 1.57 2.94 0.32
N ILE A 101 2.65 2.87 1.10
CA ILE A 101 2.63 2.42 2.49
C ILE A 101 3.20 3.47 3.44
N PHE A 102 2.64 3.52 4.64
CA PHE A 102 3.14 4.31 5.75
C PHE A 102 4.27 3.55 6.45
N ALA A 103 5.50 3.75 5.93
CA ALA A 103 6.65 2.94 6.25
C ALA A 103 7.15 3.08 7.70
N ASN A 104 6.75 4.11 8.44
CA ASN A 104 7.36 4.47 9.73
C ASN A 104 6.62 3.97 10.97
N GLU A 105 5.64 3.08 10.81
CA GLU A 105 4.92 2.44 11.91
C GLU A 105 5.28 0.97 12.08
N ARG A 106 5.01 0.37 13.25
CA ARG A 106 5.19 -1.08 13.47
C ARG A 106 4.33 -1.89 12.50
N PHE A 107 3.08 -1.49 12.33
CA PHE A 107 2.19 -2.01 11.30
C PHE A 107 2.22 -1.07 10.09
N LYS A 108 2.47 -1.59 8.89
CA LYS A 108 2.57 -0.76 7.68
C LYS A 108 1.16 -0.57 7.10
N ARG A 109 0.51 0.55 7.45
CA ARG A 109 -0.76 0.94 6.83
C ARG A 109 -0.55 1.33 5.37
N SER A 110 -1.60 1.22 4.55
CA SER A 110 -1.61 1.84 3.23
C SER A 110 -1.90 3.33 3.35
N ILE A 111 -1.59 4.10 2.31
CA ILE A 111 -1.81 5.55 2.30
C ILE A 111 -2.78 5.91 1.17
N VAL A 112 -3.73 6.79 1.46
CA VAL A 112 -4.52 7.49 0.43
C VAL A 112 -4.12 8.97 0.42
N ASP A 113 -3.80 9.49 -0.76
CA ASP A 113 -3.53 10.91 -1.01
C ASP A 113 -4.79 11.54 -1.60
N VAL A 114 -5.41 12.46 -0.86
CA VAL A 114 -6.62 13.18 -1.28
C VAL A 114 -6.22 14.58 -1.74
N PRO A 115 -6.24 14.85 -3.06
CA PRO A 115 -5.74 16.10 -3.59
C PRO A 115 -6.61 17.30 -3.19
N GLY A 116 -5.96 18.43 -2.94
CA GLY A 116 -6.61 19.72 -2.78
C GLY A 116 -7.00 20.35 -4.11
N ASP A 117 -7.87 21.37 -4.07
CA ASP A 117 -8.20 22.17 -5.26
C ASP A 117 -6.98 22.97 -5.77
N LYS A 118 -6.01 23.19 -4.87
CA LYS A 118 -4.67 23.68 -5.15
C LYS A 118 -3.66 22.66 -4.61
N PRO A 119 -2.46 22.57 -5.21
CA PRO A 119 -1.40 21.73 -4.68
C PRO A 119 -1.16 22.00 -3.20
N LEU A 120 -1.19 20.94 -2.39
CA LEU A 120 -0.83 20.98 -0.98
C LEU A 120 0.70 21.03 -0.86
N ILE A 121 1.20 21.31 0.35
CA ILE A 121 2.64 21.47 0.59
C ILE A 121 3.46 20.23 0.22
N HIS A 122 2.87 19.04 0.33
CA HIS A 122 3.48 17.76 -0.02
C HIS A 122 3.22 17.34 -1.48
N SER A 123 2.34 18.05 -2.20
CA SER A 123 1.96 17.66 -3.56
C SER A 123 3.15 17.78 -4.50
N LEU A 124 3.32 16.79 -5.38
CA LEU A 124 4.32 16.83 -6.43
C LEU A 124 3.97 17.95 -7.41
N GLN A 125 4.93 18.85 -7.62
CA GLN A 125 4.77 20.04 -8.46
C GLN A 125 5.91 20.12 -9.45
N ASN A 126 5.69 20.79 -10.58
CA ASN A 126 6.72 21.03 -11.59
C ASN A 126 7.69 22.13 -11.13
N VAL A 127 8.57 21.79 -10.20
CA VAL A 127 9.61 22.66 -9.63
C VAL A 127 10.95 21.93 -9.59
N PRO A 128 12.10 22.63 -9.51
CA PRO A 128 13.36 21.96 -9.27
C PRO A 128 13.29 21.13 -7.98
N HIS A 129 13.61 19.84 -8.07
CA HIS A 129 13.60 18.93 -6.93
C HIS A 129 15.01 18.71 -6.39
N GLY A 130 15.11 18.59 -5.07
CA GLY A 130 16.32 18.14 -4.41
C GLY A 130 16.51 16.62 -4.55
N LYS A 131 17.55 16.11 -3.89
CA LYS A 131 17.87 14.68 -3.87
C LYS A 131 17.81 14.15 -2.45
N VAL A 132 17.11 13.04 -2.25
CA VAL A 132 17.21 12.25 -1.01
C VAL A 132 18.19 11.10 -1.25
N SER A 133 19.22 11.01 -0.40
CA SER A 133 20.27 10.00 -0.50
C SER A 133 20.29 9.12 0.75
N TYR A 134 20.38 7.80 0.56
CA TYR A 134 20.65 6.84 1.62
C TYR A 134 22.15 6.80 1.87
N CYS A 135 22.55 7.10 3.11
CA CYS A 135 23.95 7.15 3.51
C CYS A 135 24.19 6.22 4.70
N TYR A 136 25.41 5.70 4.80
CA TYR A 136 25.86 4.89 5.92
C TYR A 136 27.06 5.56 6.58
N TYR A 137 27.13 5.47 7.90
CA TYR A 137 28.27 5.96 8.67
C TYR A 137 28.64 4.97 9.77
N ASP A 138 29.93 4.85 10.04
CA ASP A 138 30.42 4.04 11.15
C ASP A 138 30.26 4.79 12.49
N SER A 139 29.52 4.21 13.43
CA SER A 139 29.27 4.81 14.74
C SER A 139 30.17 4.18 15.80
N LYS A 140 31.28 4.85 16.11
CA LYS A 140 32.24 4.40 17.13
C LYS A 140 31.61 4.19 18.51
N THR A 141 30.73 5.09 18.94
CA THR A 141 30.04 5.01 20.24
C THR A 141 29.12 3.80 20.35
N LEU A 142 28.52 3.36 19.23
CA LEU A 142 27.59 2.23 19.19
C LEU A 142 28.24 0.95 18.65
N GLY A 143 29.50 1.01 18.21
CA GLY A 143 30.24 -0.11 17.64
C GLY A 143 29.60 -0.70 16.38
N THR A 144 28.86 0.08 15.59
CA THR A 144 28.12 -0.43 14.44
C THR A 144 27.92 0.61 13.33
N THR A 145 27.73 0.14 12.10
CA THR A 145 27.35 0.99 10.96
C THR A 145 25.88 1.37 11.06
N ARG A 146 25.58 2.65 10.88
CA ARG A 146 24.24 3.21 10.94
C ARG A 146 23.84 3.88 9.64
N GLN A 147 22.54 3.87 9.37
CA GLN A 147 21.95 4.51 8.20
C GLN A 147 21.40 5.89 8.57
N LEU A 148 21.50 6.83 7.63
CA LEU A 148 20.82 8.11 7.66
C LEU A 148 20.34 8.47 6.25
N LEU A 149 19.37 9.37 6.17
CA LEU A 149 18.92 9.96 4.91
C LEU A 149 19.31 11.42 4.87
N VAL A 150 19.91 11.86 3.77
CA VAL A 150 20.28 13.26 3.51
C VAL A 150 19.42 13.80 2.38
N TYR A 151 18.71 14.90 2.63
CA TYR A 151 18.18 15.74 1.58
C TYR A 151 19.21 16.80 1.19
N THR A 152 19.42 16.99 -0.10
CA THR A 152 20.16 18.12 -0.66
C THR A 152 19.26 18.95 -1.59
N PRO A 153 19.35 20.29 -1.56
CA PRO A 153 18.46 21.15 -2.33
C PRO A 153 18.73 21.06 -3.83
N PRO A 154 17.80 21.55 -4.67
CA PRO A 154 18.01 21.63 -6.11
C PRO A 154 19.28 22.42 -6.43
N GLY A 155 20.11 21.90 -7.34
CA GLY A 155 21.39 22.53 -7.72
C GLY A 155 22.51 22.40 -6.69
N PHE A 156 22.36 21.53 -5.67
CA PHE A 156 23.46 21.19 -4.77
C PHE A 156 24.63 20.55 -5.54
N ASP A 157 25.83 21.08 -5.32
CA ASP A 157 27.09 20.57 -5.86
C ASP A 157 28.02 20.15 -4.72
N ALA A 158 28.33 18.85 -4.65
CA ALA A 158 29.20 18.28 -3.63
C ALA A 158 30.66 18.76 -3.73
N ASN A 159 31.10 19.19 -4.92
CA ASN A 159 32.44 19.72 -5.15
C ASN A 159 32.47 21.26 -5.18
N GLY A 160 31.31 21.88 -4.95
CA GLY A 160 31.15 23.33 -5.00
C GLY A 160 31.71 24.05 -3.77
N LYS A 161 31.92 25.36 -3.92
CA LYS A 161 32.36 26.23 -2.81
C LYS A 161 31.21 26.71 -1.92
N LYS A 162 29.97 26.68 -2.42
CA LYS A 162 28.78 27.13 -1.70
C LYS A 162 28.50 26.22 -0.50
N LYS A 163 28.30 26.82 0.67
CA LYS A 163 27.92 26.12 1.89
C LYS A 163 26.43 26.29 2.15
N TYR A 164 25.83 25.30 2.79
CA TYR A 164 24.42 25.27 3.14
C TYR A 164 24.27 25.04 4.65
N PRO A 165 23.28 25.66 5.31
CA PRO A 165 22.98 25.39 6.71
C PRO A 165 22.49 23.95 6.88
N VAL A 166 22.82 23.31 8.01
CA VAL A 166 22.37 21.94 8.29
C VAL A 166 21.25 21.95 9.34
N ALA A 167 20.12 21.35 8.99
CA ALA A 167 19.01 21.07 9.89
C ALA A 167 18.93 19.56 10.19
N ILE A 168 19.08 19.20 11.47
CA ILE A 168 18.96 17.81 11.93
C ILE A 168 17.54 17.60 12.44
N LEU A 169 16.78 16.75 11.75
CA LEU A 169 15.44 16.38 12.19
C LEU A 169 15.49 14.99 12.82
N ARG A 170 15.31 14.95 14.14
CA ARG A 170 15.30 13.70 14.92
C ARG A 170 13.95 13.03 14.71
N TYR A 171 13.97 11.72 14.44
CA TYR A 171 12.85 10.88 14.01
C TYR A 171 12.51 10.91 12.50
N TYR A 172 13.02 11.88 11.73
CA TYR A 172 12.85 11.95 10.27
C TYR A 172 13.94 12.81 9.59
N PHE A 173 14.86 12.21 8.81
CA PHE A 173 15.76 12.86 7.83
C PHE A 173 16.79 13.91 8.35
N ILE A 174 17.96 14.03 7.71
CA ILE A 174 18.83 15.21 7.85
C ILE A 174 18.59 16.08 6.62
N ILE A 175 18.25 17.36 6.82
CA ILE A 175 18.13 18.37 5.77
C ILE A 175 19.42 19.18 5.77
N VAL A 176 20.08 19.27 4.62
CA VAL A 176 21.17 20.23 4.35
C VAL A 176 20.67 21.25 3.34
#